data_AF-A0A559NAN1-F1
#
_entry.id   AF-A0A559NAN1-F1
#
_cell.length_a   1.000
_cell.length_b   1.000
_cell.length_c   1.000
_cell.angle_alpha   90.00
_cell.angle_beta   90.00
_cell.angle_gamma   90.00
#
_symmetry.space_group_name_H-M   'P 1'
#
loop_
_entity.id
_entity.type
_entity.pdbx_description
1 polymer ?
#
loop_
_entity_poly.entity_id
_entity_poly.type
_entity_poly.pdbx_seq_one_letter_code
_entity_poly.pdbx_strand_id
1 'polypeptide(L)'
;MIFNTLFGYFFQVLSLNLWNNNLIIINMARAMFDYTKTVLQKVSFDSKLFCKELEKAISRLLPYEVDELKVWLNSFTTDKPELRQCMIYIKK
;
A
#
# COMPACT_ATOMS: atom_id res chain seq x y z
N MET A 1 -36.55 -27.20 15.72
CA MET A 1 -36.61 -25.75 15.43
C MET A 1 -35.36 -24.98 15.89
N ILE A 2 -34.69 -25.40 16.97
CA ILE A 2 -33.52 -24.70 17.55
C ILE A 2 -32.23 -24.86 16.70
N PHE A 3 -32.10 -25.94 15.92
CA PHE A 3 -30.90 -26.23 15.12
C PHE A 3 -30.70 -25.24 13.95
N ASN A 4 -31.79 -24.75 13.34
CA ASN A 4 -31.73 -23.79 12.23
C ASN A 4 -31.31 -22.39 12.69
N THR A 5 -31.68 -21.99 13.90
CA THR A 5 -31.32 -20.67 14.43
C THR A 5 -29.85 -20.59 14.80
N LEU A 6 -29.32 -21.62 15.48
CA LEU A 6 -27.90 -21.65 15.86
C LEU A 6 -26.96 -21.70 14.64
N PHE A 7 -27.35 -22.46 13.60
CA PHE A 7 -26.58 -22.51 12.35
C PHE A 7 -26.57 -21.15 11.62
N GLY A 8 -27.70 -20.42 11.64
CA GLY A 8 -27.80 -19.06 11.11
C GLY A 8 -26.90 -18.07 11.85
N TYR A 9 -26.86 -18.10 13.19
CA TYR A 9 -25.94 -17.27 13.97
C TYR A 9 -24.47 -17.63 13.71
N PHE A 10 -24.15 -18.92 13.59
CA PHE A 10 -22.78 -19.34 13.27
C PHE A 10 -22.35 -18.86 11.88
N PHE A 11 -23.22 -18.99 10.88
CA PHE A 11 -22.96 -18.49 9.53
C PHE A 11 -22.84 -16.96 9.48
N GLN A 12 -23.70 -16.23 10.19
CA GLN A 12 -23.66 -14.77 10.29
C GLN A 12 -22.37 -14.29 10.98
N VAL A 13 -21.97 -14.94 12.08
CA VAL A 13 -20.75 -14.62 12.82
C VAL A 13 -19.50 -14.94 12.00
N LEU A 14 -19.50 -16.05 11.24
CA LEU A 14 -18.40 -16.40 10.34
C LEU A 14 -18.25 -15.36 9.21
N SER A 15 -19.37 -14.93 8.60
CA SER A 15 -19.40 -13.88 7.59
C SER A 15 -18.87 -12.53 8.13
N LEU A 16 -19.27 -12.15 9.34
CA LEU A 16 -18.81 -10.90 9.97
C LEU A 16 -17.30 -10.92 10.25
N ASN A 17 -16.77 -12.03 10.79
CA ASN A 17 -15.34 -12.16 11.08
C ASN A 17 -14.48 -12.17 9.81
N LEU A 18 -14.94 -12.83 8.74
CA LEU A 18 -14.26 -12.82 7.44
C LEU A 18 -14.24 -11.42 6.81
N TRP A 19 -15.34 -10.67 6.93
CA TRP A 19 -15.40 -9.30 6.43
C TRP A 19 -14.52 -8.35 7.27
N ASN A 20 -14.51 -8.52 8.59
CA ASN A 20 -13.72 -7.68 9.50
C ASN A 20 -12.21 -7.89 9.33
N ASN A 21 -11.76 -9.14 9.13
CA ASN A 21 -10.35 -9.42 8.84
C ASN A 21 -9.91 -8.77 7.53
N ASN A 22 -10.71 -8.86 6.46
CA ASN A 22 -10.40 -8.16 5.22
C ASN A 22 -10.36 -6.65 5.43
N LEU A 23 -11.32 -6.06 6.15
CA LEU A 23 -11.35 -4.62 6.45
C LEU A 23 -10.10 -4.15 7.22
N ILE A 24 -9.65 -4.92 8.21
CA ILE A 24 -8.45 -4.63 8.99
C ILE A 24 -7.20 -4.67 8.09
N ILE A 25 -7.09 -5.67 7.22
CA ILE A 25 -5.97 -5.77 6.27
C ILE A 25 -5.99 -4.61 5.27
N ILE A 26 -7.15 -4.22 4.74
CA ILE A 26 -7.28 -3.08 3.82
C ILE A 26 -6.87 -1.77 4.51
N ASN A 27 -7.26 -1.58 5.78
CA ASN A 27 -6.85 -0.41 6.57
C ASN A 27 -5.34 -0.39 6.85
N MET A 28 -4.74 -1.54 7.19
CA MET A 28 -3.29 -1.63 7.44
C MET A 28 -2.46 -1.44 6.17
N ALA A 29 -2.93 -1.96 5.03
CA ALA A 29 -2.31 -1.72 3.73
C ALA A 29 -2.28 -0.21 3.40
N ARG A 30 -3.41 0.49 3.58
CA ARG A 30 -3.47 1.93 3.31
C ARG A 30 -2.50 2.73 4.18
N ALA A 31 -2.35 2.37 5.45
CA ALA A 31 -1.44 3.03 6.37
C ALA A 31 0.03 2.89 5.92
N MET A 32 0.45 1.71 5.45
CA MET A 32 1.82 1.48 4.96
C MET A 32 2.10 2.23 3.66
N PHE A 33 1.13 2.29 2.76
CA PHE A 33 1.21 3.08 1.53
C PHE A 33 1.30 4.59 1.81
N ASP A 34 0.49 5.10 2.73
CA ASP A 34 0.50 6.51 3.13
C ASP A 34 1.80 6.91 3.85
N TYR A 35 2.31 6.03 4.72
CA TYR A 35 3.63 6.19 5.33
C TYR A 35 4.73 6.29 4.26
N THR A 36 4.72 5.38 3.28
CA THR A 36 5.67 5.38 2.17
C THR A 36 5.66 6.70 1.41
N LYS A 37 4.48 7.20 0.99
CA LYS A 37 4.36 8.50 0.31
C LYS A 37 4.92 9.64 1.15
N THR A 38 4.62 9.64 2.45
CA THR A 38 5.10 10.67 3.37
C THR A 38 6.62 10.69 3.46
N VAL A 39 7.26 9.51 3.56
CA VAL A 39 8.72 9.39 3.58
C VAL A 39 9.31 9.90 2.26
N LEU A 40 8.79 9.43 1.12
CA LEU A 40 9.26 9.83 -0.22
C LEU A 40 9.12 11.34 -0.46
N GLN A 41 8.01 11.95 -0.04
CA GLN A 41 7.81 13.39 -0.09
C GLN A 41 8.85 14.13 0.75
N LYS A 42 9.08 13.68 1.99
CA LYS A 42 10.06 14.31 2.90
C LYS A 42 11.48 14.25 2.35
N VAL A 43 11.89 13.15 1.71
CA VAL A 43 13.24 13.01 1.16
C VAL A 43 13.39 13.51 -0.28
N SER A 44 12.33 14.07 -0.87
CA SER A 44 12.30 14.49 -2.28
C SER A 44 13.26 15.63 -2.63
N PHE A 45 13.89 16.27 -1.64
CA PHE A 45 14.91 17.30 -1.84
C PHE A 45 16.28 16.72 -2.23
N ASP A 46 16.54 15.42 -1.99
CA ASP A 46 17.79 14.74 -2.32
C ASP A 46 17.50 13.50 -3.17
N SER A 47 17.92 13.54 -4.43
CA SER A 47 17.68 12.46 -5.39
C SER A 47 18.33 11.13 -4.99
N LYS A 48 19.52 11.14 -4.37
CA LYS A 48 20.18 9.91 -3.91
C LYS A 48 19.46 9.30 -2.72
N LEU A 49 19.02 10.13 -1.78
CA LEU A 49 18.25 9.66 -0.63
C LEU A 49 16.88 9.15 -1.06
N PHE A 50 16.22 9.85 -1.98
CA PHE A 50 14.94 9.45 -2.57
C PHE A 50 15.03 8.07 -3.24
N CYS A 51 16.04 7.85 -4.09
CA CYS A 51 16.27 6.54 -4.72
C CYS A 51 16.39 5.41 -3.69
N LYS A 52 17.13 5.64 -2.59
CA LYS A 52 17.31 4.64 -1.51
C LYS A 52 16.01 4.33 -0.77
N GLU A 53 15.23 5.36 -0.43
CA GLU A 53 13.94 5.14 0.25
C GLU A 53 12.89 4.53 -0.69
N LEU A 54 12.94 4.84 -1.98
CA LEU A 54 12.09 4.21 -2.99
C LEU A 54 12.40 2.71 -3.14
N GLU A 55 13.67 2.32 -3.18
CA GLU A 55 14.07 0.91 -3.19
C GLU A 55 13.60 0.16 -1.93
N LYS A 56 13.69 0.79 -0.76
CA LYS A 56 13.14 0.24 0.48
C LYS A 56 11.62 0.12 0.45
N ALA A 57 10.92 1.08 -0.14
CA ALA A 57 9.48 1.04 -0.27
C ALA A 57 9.02 -0.13 -1.14
N ILE A 58 9.66 -0.31 -2.30
CA ILE A 58 9.33 -1.39 -3.25
C ILE A 58 9.53 -2.77 -2.63
N SER A 59 10.54 -2.95 -1.78
CA SER A 59 10.78 -4.22 -1.09
C SER A 59 9.83 -4.52 0.08
N ARG A 60 9.09 -3.51 0.57
CA ARG A 60 8.17 -3.64 1.71
C ARG A 60 6.70 -3.69 1.30
N LEU A 61 6.35 -2.99 0.23
CA LEU A 61 4.99 -2.89 -0.26
C LEU A 61 4.55 -4.18 -0.97
N LEU A 62 3.25 -4.44 -0.93
CA LEU A 62 2.65 -5.53 -1.69
C LEU A 62 2.64 -5.19 -3.19
N PRO A 63 2.60 -6.18 -4.10
CA PRO A 63 2.71 -5.94 -5.54
C PRO A 63 1.70 -4.90 -6.07
N TYR A 64 0.44 -4.96 -5.61
CA TYR A 64 -0.59 -4.01 -6.02
C TYR A 64 -0.34 -2.58 -5.51
N GLU A 65 0.31 -2.44 -4.35
CA GLU A 65 0.67 -1.13 -3.79
C GLU A 65 1.86 -0.53 -4.54
N VAL A 66 2.78 -1.36 -5.05
CA VAL A 66 3.87 -0.91 -5.92
C VAL A 66 3.31 -0.36 -7.24
N ASP A 67 2.29 -1.02 -7.81
CA ASP A 67 1.59 -0.50 -8.99
C ASP A 67 0.90 0.84 -8.72
N GLU A 68 0.22 0.99 -7.58
CA GLU A 68 -0.36 2.27 -7.15
C GLU A 68 0.74 3.34 -6.93
N LEU A 69 1.86 2.95 -6.32
CA LEU A 69 3.01 3.82 -6.07
C LEU A 69 3.58 4.35 -7.38
N LYS A 70 3.67 3.51 -8.41
CA LYS A 70 4.16 3.89 -9.75
C LYS A 70 3.30 4.96 -10.39
N VAL A 71 1.97 4.83 -10.30
CA VAL A 71 1.04 5.85 -10.82
C VAL A 71 1.22 7.17 -10.07
N TRP A 72 1.33 7.11 -8.74
CA TRP A 72 1.57 8.29 -7.93
C TRP A 72 2.91 8.96 -8.27
N LEU A 73 4.00 8.19 -8.41
CA LEU A 73 5.33 8.70 -8.74
C LEU A 73 5.41 9.37 -10.11
N ASN A 74 4.71 8.84 -11.12
CA ASN A 74 4.64 9.49 -12.43
C ASN A 74 4.07 10.92 -12.31
N SER A 75 3.04 11.11 -11.48
CA SER A 75 2.47 12.43 -11.21
C SER A 75 3.43 13.28 -10.37
N PHE A 76 3.97 12.72 -9.29
CA PHE A 76 4.82 13.44 -8.33
C PHE A 76 6.15 13.93 -8.92
N THR A 77 6.73 13.18 -9.86
CA THR A 77 8.01 13.51 -10.51
C THR A 77 7.86 14.36 -11.77
N THR A 78 6.64 14.79 -12.12
CA THR A 78 6.41 15.68 -13.26
C THR A 78 7.13 17.01 -13.06
N ASP A 79 7.03 17.59 -11.86
CA ASP A 79 7.67 18.87 -11.50
C ASP A 79 9.10 18.71 -10.94
N LYS A 80 9.61 17.47 -10.89
CA LYS A 80 10.92 17.11 -10.30
C LYS A 80 11.69 16.15 -11.21
N PRO A 81 12.18 16.62 -12.37
CA PRO A 81 12.85 15.76 -13.35
C PRO A 81 14.08 15.03 -12.78
N GLU A 82 14.75 15.61 -11.78
CA GLU A 82 15.90 15.03 -11.07
C GLU A 82 15.58 13.71 -10.34
N LEU A 83 14.30 13.45 -10.02
CA LEU A 83 13.86 12.21 -9.38
C LEU A 83 13.53 11.11 -10.40
N ARG A 84 13.41 11.42 -11.70
CA ARG A 84 13.05 10.44 -12.73
C ARG A 84 14.08 9.31 -12.86
N GLN A 85 15.35 9.59 -12.55
CA GLN A 85 16.40 8.58 -12.52
C GLN A 85 16.11 7.46 -11.51
N CYS A 86 15.38 7.75 -10.43
CA CYS A 86 15.00 6.76 -9.42
C CYS A 86 13.87 5.83 -9.91
N MET A 87 13.18 6.15 -11.01
CA MET A 87 12.12 5.29 -11.55
C MET A 87 12.66 3.96 -12.12
N ILE A 88 13.97 3.82 -12.28
CA ILE A 88 14.63 2.56 -12.70
C ILE A 88 14.34 1.41 -11.73
N TYR A 89 14.12 1.71 -10.44
CA TYR A 89 13.92 0.70 -9.40
C TYR A 89 12.54 0.03 -9.46
N ILE A 90 11.56 0.63 -10.15
CA ILE A 90 10.19 0.11 -10.28
C ILE A 90 10.05 -0.89 -11.45
N LYS A 91 11.02 -0.93 -12.37
CA LYS A 91 10.96 -1.80 -13.56
C LYS A 91 11.46 -3.23 -13.32
N LYS A 92 11.83 -3.55 -12.08
CA LYS A 92 12.49 -4.81 -11.74
C LYS A 92 11.50 -5.83 -11.21
#